data_AF-A0A7X4HGQ3-F1
#
_entry.id   AF-A0A7X4HGQ3-F1
#
_cell.length_a   1.000
_cell.length_b   1.000
_cell.length_c   1.000
_cell.angle_alpha   90.00
_cell.angle_beta   90.00
_cell.angle_gamma   90.00
#
_symmetry.space_group_name_H-M   'P 1'
#
loop_
_entity.id
_entity.type
_entity.pdbx_description
1 polymer ?
#
loop_
_entity_poly.entity_id
_entity_poly.type
_entity_poly.pdbx_seq_one_letter_code
_entity_poly.pdbx_strand_id
1 'polypeptide(L)'
;MLILLKRALCMLLLACGAGASAGTVGDRVALQYFYPDLDTPTRSYAAQLVDGDGALFRNVAGVFDLTITDTQVIASNFNTRAMWLGGAFNGFALTDLDHGFHPFAALGRETNMAGFSPANVTFSGNVAYVNWQGLSFDEDTRVVLYLSAVPEPAAYVLMLAGGLILLLALRRGRAVQAG
;
A
#
# COMPACT_ATOMS: atom_id res chain seq x y z
N MET A 1 -42.05 31.21 -3.84
CA MET A 1 -40.57 31.29 -3.71
C MET A 1 -40.02 30.44 -2.54
N LEU A 2 -40.68 29.32 -2.18
CA LEU A 2 -40.29 28.44 -1.07
C LEU A 2 -39.85 27.03 -1.54
N ILE A 3 -39.96 26.77 -2.86
CA ILE A 3 -39.75 25.45 -3.48
C ILE A 3 -38.32 25.29 -4.00
N LEU A 4 -37.59 26.39 -4.23
CA LEU A 4 -36.20 26.39 -4.71
C LEU A 4 -35.18 26.09 -3.60
N LEU A 5 -35.52 26.31 -2.32
CA LEU A 5 -34.61 26.11 -1.20
C LEU A 5 -34.44 24.63 -0.81
N LYS A 6 -35.44 23.77 -1.11
CA LYS A 6 -35.37 22.32 -0.85
C LYS A 6 -34.50 21.55 -1.85
N ARG A 7 -34.23 22.12 -3.03
CA ARG A 7 -33.43 21.45 -4.09
C ARG A 7 -31.92 21.62 -3.90
N ALA A 8 -31.48 22.64 -3.18
CA ALA A 8 -30.06 22.87 -2.92
C ALA A 8 -29.47 21.91 -1.86
N LEU A 9 -30.31 21.35 -0.98
CA LEU A 9 -29.86 20.46 0.10
C LEU A 9 -29.62 19.01 -0.38
N CYS A 10 -30.31 18.56 -1.43
CA CYS A 10 -30.15 17.19 -1.98
C CYS A 10 -28.93 17.00 -2.90
N MET A 11 -28.33 18.07 -3.45
CA MET A 11 -27.16 17.93 -4.34
C MET A 11 -25.82 17.89 -3.61
N LEU A 12 -25.78 18.09 -2.29
CA LEU A 12 -24.54 18.06 -1.50
C LEU A 12 -24.15 16.64 -1.03
N LEU A 13 -25.01 15.63 -1.25
CA LEU A 13 -24.78 14.25 -0.80
C LEU A 13 -24.04 13.36 -1.83
N LEU A 14 -23.75 13.85 -3.04
CA LEU A 14 -23.12 13.04 -4.10
C LEU A 14 -21.59 13.16 -4.20
N ALA A 15 -20.95 13.98 -3.38
CA ALA A 15 -19.51 14.24 -3.49
C ALA A 15 -18.78 13.81 -2.22
N CYS A 16 -18.60 12.50 -2.00
CA CYS A 16 -17.51 11.93 -1.19
C CYS A 16 -17.51 10.40 -1.28
N GLY A 17 -17.14 9.88 -2.45
CA GLY A 17 -16.66 8.51 -2.61
C GLY A 17 -15.14 8.51 -2.80
N ALA A 18 -14.39 9.28 -2.01
CA ALA A 18 -12.95 9.03 -1.92
C ALA A 18 -12.82 7.71 -1.17
N GLY A 19 -12.48 6.63 -1.88
CA GLY A 19 -12.22 5.34 -1.25
C GLY A 19 -11.15 5.55 -0.18
N ALA A 20 -11.52 5.39 1.09
CA ALA A 20 -10.55 5.21 2.13
C ALA A 20 -9.81 3.91 1.80
N SER A 21 -8.54 4.00 1.38
CA SER A 21 -7.69 2.82 1.36
C SER A 21 -7.39 2.52 2.82
N ALA A 22 -7.93 1.42 3.34
CA ALA A 22 -7.38 0.83 4.55
C ALA A 22 -5.94 0.43 4.21
N GLY A 23 -4.97 0.89 4.98
CA GLY A 23 -3.63 0.31 4.94
C GLY A 23 -3.65 -1.07 5.59
N THR A 24 -2.48 -1.69 5.71
CA THR A 24 -2.35 -3.06 6.22
C THR A 24 -2.23 -3.16 7.74
N VAL A 25 -2.17 -2.04 8.47
CA VAL A 25 -2.13 -2.10 9.94
C VAL A 25 -3.39 -2.75 10.50
N GLY A 26 -3.19 -3.76 11.34
CA GLY A 26 -4.25 -4.61 11.90
C GLY A 26 -4.41 -5.93 11.16
N ASP A 27 -3.86 -6.07 9.95
CA ASP A 27 -3.94 -7.30 9.16
C ASP A 27 -2.83 -8.30 9.55
N ARG A 28 -3.13 -9.57 9.36
CA ARG A 28 -2.19 -10.68 9.51
C ARG A 28 -1.66 -11.05 8.13
N VAL A 29 -0.34 -11.03 7.99
CA VAL A 29 0.34 -11.41 6.75
C VAL A 29 1.13 -12.69 6.92
N ALA A 30 1.16 -13.52 5.88
CA ALA A 30 1.99 -14.72 5.80
C ALA A 30 2.97 -14.61 4.63
N LEU A 31 4.16 -15.20 4.80
CA LEU A 31 5.22 -15.16 3.79
C LEU A 31 5.66 -16.58 3.43
N GLN A 32 5.80 -16.84 2.15
CA GLN A 32 6.37 -18.07 1.60
C GLN A 32 7.42 -17.73 0.56
N TYR A 33 8.53 -18.47 0.54
CA TYR A 33 9.60 -18.32 -0.44
C TYR A 33 9.61 -19.50 -1.41
N PHE A 34 9.72 -19.21 -2.70
CA PHE A 34 9.53 -20.13 -3.80
C PHE A 34 10.74 -20.10 -4.75
N TYR A 35 11.19 -21.30 -5.14
CA TYR A 35 12.23 -21.52 -6.14
C TYR A 35 12.23 -23.02 -6.54
N PRO A 36 12.37 -23.38 -7.83
CA PRO A 36 12.49 -22.53 -9.01
C PRO A 36 11.16 -22.16 -9.68
N ASP A 37 10.04 -22.48 -9.05
CA ASP A 37 8.67 -22.28 -9.53
C ASP A 37 7.72 -22.02 -8.33
N LEU A 38 6.42 -21.89 -8.60
CA LEU A 38 5.39 -21.62 -7.60
C LEU A 38 4.72 -22.89 -7.04
N ASP A 39 5.18 -24.09 -7.39
CA ASP A 39 4.45 -25.33 -7.06
C ASP A 39 4.63 -25.73 -5.60
N THR A 40 5.85 -25.57 -5.05
CA THR A 40 6.15 -25.90 -3.65
C THR A 40 7.05 -24.84 -3.01
N PRO A 41 6.64 -24.27 -1.85
CA PRO A 41 7.47 -23.31 -1.15
C PRO A 41 8.71 -24.01 -0.57
N THR A 42 9.87 -23.42 -0.80
CA THR A 42 11.15 -23.85 -0.19
C THR A 42 11.23 -23.45 1.29
N ARG A 43 10.55 -22.37 1.68
CA ARG A 43 10.44 -21.89 3.05
C ARG A 43 9.06 -21.28 3.30
N SER A 44 8.56 -21.47 4.52
CA SER A 44 7.34 -20.85 5.01
C SER A 44 7.63 -20.16 6.33
N TYR A 45 7.07 -18.98 6.52
CA TYR A 45 7.23 -18.19 7.73
C TYR A 45 5.90 -18.14 8.49
N ALA A 46 5.97 -18.08 9.82
CA ALA A 46 4.78 -17.93 10.65
C ALA A 46 4.10 -16.58 10.34
N ALA A 47 2.77 -16.58 10.31
CA ALA A 47 2.01 -15.36 10.08
C ALA A 47 2.31 -14.31 11.16
N GLN A 48 2.32 -13.04 10.77
CA GLN A 48 2.61 -11.90 11.64
C GLN A 48 1.49 -10.86 11.55
N LEU A 49 1.20 -10.20 12.67
CA LEU A 49 0.33 -9.04 12.69
C LEU A 49 1.14 -7.82 12.24
N VAL A 50 0.60 -7.04 11.31
CA VAL A 50 1.14 -5.71 10.97
C VAL A 50 0.65 -4.74 12.03
N ASP A 51 1.53 -4.33 12.94
CA ASP A 51 1.22 -3.33 13.97
C ASP A 51 1.81 -1.95 13.61
N GLY A 52 1.85 -1.02 14.58
CA GLY A 52 2.39 0.32 14.36
C GLY A 52 3.88 0.37 14.00
N ASP A 53 4.64 -0.68 14.33
CA ASP A 53 6.05 -0.83 13.96
C ASP A 53 6.23 -1.68 12.68
N GLY A 54 5.18 -2.41 12.30
CA GLY A 54 5.11 -3.28 11.13
C GLY A 54 5.42 -4.75 11.45
N ALA A 55 5.16 -5.63 10.49
CA ALA A 55 5.51 -7.04 10.56
C ALA A 55 6.91 -7.28 9.97
N LEU A 56 7.82 -7.90 10.73
CA LEU A 56 9.19 -8.18 10.33
C LEU A 56 9.45 -9.70 10.16
N PHE A 57 9.66 -10.11 8.91
CA PHE A 57 10.18 -11.43 8.58
C PHE A 57 11.70 -11.37 8.47
N ARG A 58 12.40 -12.02 9.41
CA ARG A 58 13.87 -12.05 9.42
C ARG A 58 14.44 -13.16 8.58
N ASN A 59 15.59 -12.91 7.97
CA ASN A 59 16.40 -13.91 7.28
C ASN A 59 15.59 -14.70 6.22
N VAL A 60 14.80 -13.98 5.44
CA VAL A 60 14.06 -14.47 4.30
C VAL A 60 15.02 -15.10 3.30
N ALA A 61 14.75 -16.35 2.92
CA ALA A 61 15.62 -17.20 2.11
C ALA A 61 17.05 -17.41 2.65
N GLY A 62 17.36 -16.98 3.89
CA GLY A 62 18.73 -16.97 4.39
C GLY A 62 19.54 -15.72 4.01
N VAL A 63 18.90 -14.69 3.44
CA VAL A 63 19.60 -13.63 2.69
C VAL A 63 19.22 -12.20 3.11
N PHE A 64 17.95 -11.90 3.35
CA PHE A 64 17.47 -10.53 3.59
C PHE A 64 16.34 -10.50 4.62
N ASP A 65 15.99 -9.31 5.12
CA ASP A 65 14.81 -9.10 5.95
C ASP A 65 13.68 -8.46 5.13
N LEU A 66 12.44 -8.87 5.39
CA LEU A 66 11.24 -8.30 4.77
C LEU A 66 10.36 -7.65 5.85
N THR A 67 10.11 -6.35 5.72
CA THR A 67 9.23 -5.58 6.60
C THR A 67 7.97 -5.17 5.87
N ILE A 68 6.80 -5.43 6.47
CA ILE A 68 5.50 -4.98 5.97
C ILE A 68 5.02 -3.91 6.95
N THR A 69 4.79 -2.72 6.43
CA THR A 69 4.21 -1.59 7.15
C THR A 69 2.83 -1.30 6.59
N ASP A 70 2.10 -0.38 7.22
CA ASP A 70 0.78 0.07 6.77
C ASP A 70 0.66 0.24 5.24
N THR A 71 1.68 0.84 4.61
CA THR A 71 1.64 1.22 3.20
C THR A 71 2.81 0.70 2.37
N GLN A 72 3.73 -0.09 2.95
CA GLN A 72 4.94 -0.51 2.25
C GLN A 72 5.32 -1.95 2.53
N VAL A 73 5.87 -2.60 1.50
CA VAL A 73 6.66 -3.83 1.63
C VAL A 73 8.11 -3.48 1.33
N ILE A 74 9.01 -3.80 2.26
CA ILE A 74 10.41 -3.37 2.23
C ILE A 74 11.32 -4.60 2.37
N ALA A 75 12.06 -4.94 1.32
CA ALA A 75 13.18 -5.87 1.40
C ALA A 75 14.48 -5.09 1.68
N SER A 76 15.20 -5.47 2.72
CA SER A 76 16.42 -4.78 3.17
C SER A 76 17.33 -5.72 3.96
N ASN A 77 18.46 -5.21 4.48
CA ASN A 77 19.43 -5.99 5.26
C ASN A 77 19.91 -7.25 4.51
N PHE A 78 20.20 -7.11 3.22
CA PHE A 78 20.84 -8.19 2.47
C PHE A 78 22.20 -8.49 3.10
N ASN A 79 22.50 -9.76 3.32
CA ASN A 79 23.66 -10.18 4.11
C ASN A 79 24.87 -10.62 3.27
N THR A 80 24.78 -10.52 1.95
CA THR A 80 25.80 -10.96 1.01
C THR A 80 25.63 -10.31 -0.36
N ARG A 81 26.68 -10.30 -1.17
CA ARG A 81 26.63 -10.03 -2.61
C ARG A 81 26.47 -11.32 -3.41
N ALA A 82 25.38 -11.42 -4.16
CA ALA A 82 25.09 -12.57 -5.00
C ALA A 82 24.09 -12.23 -6.12
N MET A 83 23.61 -13.28 -6.79
CA MET A 83 22.59 -13.20 -7.83
C MET A 83 21.55 -14.29 -7.58
N TRP A 84 20.28 -13.96 -7.75
CA TRP A 84 19.20 -14.95 -7.70
C TRP A 84 19.27 -15.85 -8.94
N LEU A 85 19.37 -17.16 -8.71
CA LEU A 85 19.38 -18.16 -9.78
C LEU A 85 18.12 -18.05 -10.65
N GLY A 86 18.29 -18.25 -11.96
CA GLY A 86 17.19 -18.23 -12.93
C GLY A 86 16.25 -19.43 -12.78
N GLY A 87 14.97 -19.23 -13.14
CA GLY A 87 13.91 -20.25 -13.04
C GLY A 87 12.60 -19.76 -13.68
N ALA A 88 11.47 -20.40 -13.36
CA ALA A 88 10.18 -19.79 -13.63
C ALA A 88 9.85 -18.69 -12.59
N PHE A 89 10.27 -18.93 -11.34
CA PHE A 89 10.11 -18.03 -10.21
C PHE A 89 11.25 -18.20 -9.20
N ASN A 90 11.77 -17.10 -8.68
CA ASN A 90 12.69 -17.09 -7.55
C ASN A 90 12.38 -15.88 -6.67
N GLY A 91 11.64 -16.09 -5.60
CA GLY A 91 11.21 -14.98 -4.76
C GLY A 91 10.17 -15.37 -3.74
N PHE A 92 9.28 -14.44 -3.39
CA PHE A 92 8.29 -14.69 -2.34
C PHE A 92 6.87 -14.41 -2.79
N ALA A 93 5.94 -15.11 -2.13
CA ALA A 93 4.53 -14.77 -2.07
C ALA A 93 4.23 -14.22 -0.68
N LEU A 94 3.72 -12.99 -0.64
CA LEU A 94 3.17 -12.36 0.56
C LEU A 94 1.66 -12.47 0.47
N THR A 95 1.03 -13.04 1.49
CA THR A 95 -0.42 -13.24 1.56
C THR A 95 -0.98 -12.43 2.71
N ASP A 96 -1.96 -11.60 2.42
CA ASP A 96 -2.83 -10.99 3.43
C ASP A 96 -3.90 -12.01 3.82
N LEU A 97 -3.97 -12.35 5.11
CA LEU A 97 -4.87 -13.39 5.62
C LEU A 97 -6.24 -12.85 6.01
N ASP A 98 -6.36 -11.54 6.21
CA ASP A 98 -7.58 -10.91 6.68
C ASP A 98 -8.31 -10.20 5.53
N HIS A 99 -7.56 -9.62 4.59
CA HIS A 99 -8.09 -8.92 3.43
C HIS A 99 -7.36 -9.30 2.13
N GLY A 100 -7.64 -8.56 1.05
CA GLY A 100 -6.93 -8.69 -0.21
C GLY A 100 -5.94 -7.55 -0.38
N PHE A 101 -4.71 -7.85 -0.80
CA PHE A 101 -3.78 -6.78 -1.18
C PHE A 101 -4.36 -5.94 -2.31
N HIS A 102 -4.34 -4.63 -2.13
CA HIS A 102 -4.49 -3.73 -3.24
C HIS A 102 -3.21 -3.76 -4.10
N PRO A 103 -3.34 -3.71 -5.44
CA PRO A 103 -2.17 -3.65 -6.32
C PRO A 103 -1.23 -2.52 -5.90
N PHE A 104 0.09 -2.77 -6.01
CA PHE A 104 1.10 -1.75 -5.74
C PHE A 104 0.84 -0.53 -6.61
N ALA A 105 0.85 0.65 -6.00
CA ALA A 105 0.66 1.90 -6.72
C ALA A 105 1.94 2.36 -7.44
N ALA A 106 3.09 2.07 -6.85
CA ALA A 106 4.40 2.44 -7.40
C ALA A 106 5.54 1.70 -6.69
N LEU A 107 6.71 1.70 -7.35
CA LEU A 107 7.97 1.41 -6.67
C LEU A 107 8.40 2.59 -5.81
N GLY A 108 8.96 2.29 -4.63
CA GLY A 108 9.63 3.27 -3.79
C GLY A 108 10.85 3.85 -4.48
N ARG A 109 11.06 5.17 -4.31
CA ARG A 109 12.23 5.88 -4.85
C ARG A 109 13.54 5.39 -4.24
N GLU A 110 13.46 4.72 -3.10
CA GLU A 110 14.56 4.11 -2.37
C GLU A 110 14.97 2.74 -2.95
N THR A 111 14.22 2.23 -3.92
CA THR A 111 14.55 0.96 -4.59
C THR A 111 15.80 1.12 -5.45
N ASN A 112 16.83 0.32 -5.18
CA ASN A 112 18.12 0.40 -5.88
C ASN A 112 18.57 -0.93 -6.52
N MET A 113 17.77 -2.00 -6.44
CA MET A 113 18.09 -3.28 -7.08
C MET A 113 18.03 -3.14 -8.61
N ALA A 114 19.18 -3.25 -9.26
CA ALA A 114 19.29 -3.12 -10.70
C ALA A 114 18.44 -4.18 -11.43
N GLY A 115 17.63 -3.73 -12.40
CA GLY A 115 16.73 -4.59 -13.18
C GLY A 115 15.40 -4.90 -12.50
N PHE A 116 15.22 -4.56 -11.21
CA PHE A 116 13.92 -4.68 -10.57
C PHE A 116 12.94 -3.61 -11.09
N SER A 117 11.73 -4.02 -11.42
CA SER A 117 10.69 -3.18 -12.00
C SER A 117 9.30 -3.66 -11.56
N PRO A 118 8.22 -2.91 -11.84
CA PRO A 118 6.86 -3.39 -11.60
C PRO A 118 6.54 -4.72 -12.30
N ALA A 119 7.23 -5.08 -13.38
CA ALA A 119 7.03 -6.34 -14.08
C ALA A 119 7.51 -7.57 -13.28
N ASN A 120 8.31 -7.36 -12.23
CA ASN A 120 8.72 -8.41 -11.30
C ASN A 120 7.64 -8.74 -10.26
N VAL A 121 6.49 -8.05 -10.33
CA VAL A 121 5.48 -8.12 -9.28
C VAL A 121 4.10 -8.41 -9.87
N THR A 122 3.45 -9.44 -9.34
CA THR A 122 2.13 -9.90 -9.78
C THR A 122 1.20 -10.02 -8.60
N PHE A 123 -0.06 -9.62 -8.77
CA PHE A 123 -1.11 -9.82 -7.77
C PHE A 123 -2.13 -10.84 -8.23
N SER A 124 -2.59 -11.69 -7.31
CA SER A 124 -3.72 -12.57 -7.53
C SER A 124 -4.50 -12.70 -6.23
N GLY A 125 -5.70 -12.10 -6.19
CA GLY A 125 -6.52 -12.07 -4.98
C GLY A 125 -5.81 -11.36 -3.83
N ASN A 126 -5.60 -12.09 -2.73
CA ASN A 126 -4.92 -11.62 -1.53
C ASN A 126 -3.41 -11.90 -1.50
N VAL A 127 -2.81 -12.26 -2.64
CA VAL A 127 -1.40 -12.64 -2.72
C VAL A 127 -0.63 -11.71 -3.65
N ALA A 128 0.48 -11.18 -3.14
CA ALA A 128 1.48 -10.45 -3.89
C ALA A 128 2.70 -11.35 -4.14
N TYR A 129 3.00 -11.62 -5.40
CA TYR A 129 4.16 -12.39 -5.83
C TYR A 129 5.26 -11.44 -6.28
N VAL A 130 6.46 -11.57 -5.71
CA VAL A 130 7.63 -10.79 -6.10
C VAL A 130 8.72 -11.73 -6.58
N ASN A 131 9.13 -11.57 -7.84
CA ASN A 131 10.07 -12.44 -8.54
C ASN A 131 11.42 -11.74 -8.75
N TRP A 132 12.44 -12.23 -8.06
CA TRP A 132 13.81 -11.73 -8.10
C TRP A 132 14.69 -12.45 -9.12
N GLN A 133 14.16 -13.43 -9.86
CA GLN A 133 14.98 -14.29 -10.69
C GLN A 133 15.89 -13.50 -11.64
N GLY A 134 17.16 -13.91 -11.72
CA GLY A 134 18.12 -13.24 -12.60
C GLY A 134 18.60 -11.87 -12.10
N LEU A 135 18.13 -11.37 -10.96
CA LEU A 135 18.57 -10.08 -10.40
C LEU A 135 19.76 -10.28 -9.47
N SER A 136 20.70 -9.33 -9.52
CA SER A 136 21.84 -9.26 -8.61
C SER A 136 21.52 -8.36 -7.42
N PHE A 137 22.13 -8.64 -6.29
CA PHE A 137 22.01 -7.85 -5.07
C PHE A 137 23.33 -7.86 -4.29
N ASP A 138 23.44 -6.93 -3.36
CA ASP A 138 24.51 -6.81 -2.38
C ASP A 138 23.97 -6.24 -1.07
N GLU A 139 24.86 -6.02 -0.12
CA GLU A 139 24.53 -5.62 1.24
C GLU A 139 23.83 -4.25 1.33
N ASP A 140 24.03 -3.39 0.32
CA ASP A 140 23.40 -2.07 0.20
C ASP A 140 22.06 -2.11 -0.54
N THR A 141 21.65 -3.29 -1.02
CA THR A 141 20.42 -3.45 -1.79
C THR A 141 19.18 -3.20 -0.92
N ARG A 142 18.22 -2.47 -1.48
CA ARG A 142 16.93 -2.16 -0.88
C ARG A 142 15.86 -2.16 -1.96
N VAL A 143 14.72 -2.77 -1.66
CA VAL A 143 13.54 -2.74 -2.54
C VAL A 143 12.33 -2.33 -1.73
N VAL A 144 11.61 -1.34 -2.23
CA VAL A 144 10.43 -0.77 -1.56
C VAL A 144 9.26 -0.78 -2.53
N LEU A 145 8.13 -1.32 -2.08
CA LEU A 145 6.89 -1.39 -2.84
C LEU A 145 5.79 -0.65 -2.07
N TYR A 146 5.08 0.29 -2.70
CA TYR A 146 3.96 1.01 -2.05
C TYR A 146 2.62 0.31 -2.29
N LEU A 147 1.97 -0.16 -1.23
CA LEU A 147 0.65 -0.79 -1.23
C LEU A 147 -0.42 0.30 -1.39
N SER A 148 -1.09 0.33 -2.56
CA SER A 148 -2.06 1.35 -3.03
C SER A 148 -1.67 2.83 -2.84
N ALA A 149 -2.26 3.69 -3.67
CA ALA A 149 -1.97 5.10 -3.64
C ALA A 149 -2.64 5.67 -2.39
N VAL A 150 -1.84 6.11 -1.41
CA VAL A 150 -2.29 7.05 -0.39
C VAL A 150 -3.00 8.18 -1.14
N PRO A 151 -4.33 8.35 -1.01
CA PRO A 151 -4.97 9.49 -1.62
C PRO A 151 -4.40 10.72 -0.94
N GLU A 152 -3.58 11.49 -1.67
CA GLU A 152 -3.19 12.81 -1.21
C GLU A 152 -4.46 13.60 -0.89
N PRO A 153 -4.43 14.46 0.13
CA PRO A 153 -5.60 14.60 0.98
C PRO A 153 -6.65 15.46 0.27
N ALA A 154 -7.53 14.79 -0.46
CA ALA A 154 -8.85 15.29 -0.76
C ALA A 154 -9.53 15.70 0.55
N ALA A 155 -9.14 15.10 1.69
CA ALA A 155 -9.48 15.58 3.03
C ALA A 155 -9.09 17.05 3.29
N TYR A 156 -7.91 17.53 2.90
CA TYR A 156 -7.57 18.95 3.04
C TYR A 156 -8.38 19.82 2.09
N VAL A 157 -8.56 19.39 0.84
CA VAL A 157 -9.37 20.14 -0.14
C VAL A 157 -10.84 20.21 0.30
N LEU A 158 -11.39 19.13 0.85
CA LEU A 158 -12.75 19.06 1.38
C LEU A 158 -12.89 19.77 2.72
N MET A 159 -11.88 19.74 3.59
CA MET A 159 -11.87 20.50 4.84
C MET A 159 -11.78 22.01 4.56
N LEU A 160 -10.95 22.42 3.60
CA LEU A 160 -10.85 23.81 3.15
C LEU A 160 -12.12 24.25 2.43
N ALA A 161 -12.64 23.45 1.50
CA ALA A 161 -13.88 23.76 0.79
C ALA A 161 -15.09 23.78 1.73
N GLY A 162 -15.19 22.78 2.62
CA GLY A 162 -16.23 22.69 3.65
C GLY A 162 -16.16 23.87 4.63
N GLY A 163 -14.96 24.22 5.11
CA GLY A 163 -14.73 25.38 5.97
C GLY A 163 -15.12 26.70 5.29
N LEU A 164 -14.75 26.89 4.02
CA LEU A 164 -15.08 28.09 3.26
C LEU A 164 -16.59 28.23 3.03
N ILE A 165 -17.28 27.13 2.72
CA ILE A 165 -18.74 27.10 2.58
C ILE A 165 -19.44 27.43 3.91
N LEU A 166 -18.96 26.88 5.02
CA LEU A 166 -19.49 27.18 6.36
C LEU A 166 -19.34 28.66 6.71
N LEU A 167 -18.16 29.24 6.45
CA LEU A 167 -17.88 30.65 6.68
C LEU A 167 -18.79 31.57 5.84
N LEU A 168 -19.02 31.23 4.57
CA LEU A 168 -19.92 31.99 3.70
C LEU A 168 -21.40 31.88 4.13
N ALA A 169 -21.83 30.71 4.63
CA ALA A 169 -23.17 30.52 5.19
C ALA A 169 -23.39 31.36 6.46
N LEU A 170 -22.39 31.40 7.36
CA LEU A 170 -22.45 32.18 8.61
C LEU A 170 -22.47 33.70 8.37
N ARG A 171 -21.79 34.19 7.32
CA ARG A 171 -21.83 35.62 6.95
C ARG A 171 -23.19 36.07 6.44
N ARG A 172 -23.91 35.19 5.74
CA ARG A 172 -25.26 35.50 5.22
C ARG A 172 -26.33 35.55 6.30
N GLY A 173 -26.23 34.72 7.34
CA GLY A 173 -27.17 34.74 8.47
C GLY A 173 -27.15 36.05 9.27
N ARG A 174 -25.99 36.70 9.39
CA ARG A 174 -25.84 37.96 10.13
C ARG A 174 -26.37 39.20 9.39
N ALA A 175 -26.34 39.19 8.06
CA ALA A 175 -26.86 40.31 7.25
C ALA A 175 -28.40 40.37 7.22
N VAL A 176 -29.07 39.24 7.48
CA VAL A 176 -30.54 39.14 7.45
C VAL A 176 -31.18 39.58 8.78
N GLN A 177 -30.44 39.63 9.89
CA GLN A 177 -30.97 40.07 11.20
C GLN A 177 -30.74 41.56 11.50
N ALA A 178 -30.25 42.35 10.53
CA ALA A 178 -29.91 43.77 10.71
C ALA A 178 -30.78 44.73 9.87
N GLY A 179 -31.94 44.30 9.37
CA GLY A 179 -32.92 45.14 8.68
C GLY A 179 -34.32 44.86 9.20
#